data_AF-A0AAV4BYW6-F1
#
_entry.id   AF-A0AAV4BYW6-F1
#
_cell.length_a   1.000
_cell.length_b   1.000
_cell.length_c   1.000
_cell.angle_alpha   90.00
_cell.angle_beta   90.00
_cell.angle_gamma   90.00
#
_symmetry.space_group_name_H-M   'P 1'
#
loop_
_entity.id
_entity.type
_entity.pdbx_description
1 polymer ?
#
loop_
_entity_poly.entity_id
_entity_poly.type
_entity_poly.pdbx_seq_one_letter_code
_entity_poly.pdbx_strand_id
1 'polypeptide(L)'
;GEPQDSKRKQEQQSGGADDTESSVLHQQPGQPEPAGESQHKATSSDGHGQNSEADQRHTPKPGSGADPNKPRCRKAKELRAERKAMKMSLDDKVAAKKPAKQNAEKSLEELLTEPDRAENPAHKLELRLVRSSPKSAEFKESFEASHAVYKHYQMVVHKDLPGKPNKGQFTRFLCDSPLAVKLCCSAPVSQAFRQSFEESYSVYRKYQMIVHKDKPADCDREGFQNFLVDSPLQEQHGANAPSQGYGSFHQQYWLDGKIVAVGVVDILPTCLSSVYLYYDPDYSFLGLGVYSALR
;
A
#
# COMPACT_ATOMS: atom_id res chain seq x y z
N GLY A 1 28.09 16.80 -72.82
CA GLY A 1 29.01 17.88 -72.45
C GLY A 1 28.29 18.75 -71.46
N GLU A 2 28.70 18.69 -70.20
CA GLU A 2 28.55 19.81 -69.24
C GLU A 2 29.36 21.01 -69.77
N PRO A 3 29.18 22.28 -69.29
CA PRO A 3 28.79 22.66 -67.92
C PRO A 3 27.90 23.92 -67.79
N GLN A 4 27.49 24.29 -66.58
CA GLN A 4 27.82 25.57 -65.91
C GLN A 4 26.90 25.92 -64.73
N ASP A 5 27.50 25.83 -63.55
CA ASP A 5 27.60 26.79 -62.44
C ASP A 5 26.74 28.08 -62.35
N SER A 6 26.47 28.42 -61.07
CA SER A 6 26.45 29.76 -60.47
C SER A 6 25.17 30.61 -60.34
N LYS A 7 24.63 30.56 -59.12
CA LYS A 7 24.31 31.65 -58.17
C LYS A 7 23.73 32.98 -58.68
N ARG A 8 22.60 33.39 -58.06
CA ARG A 8 22.21 34.80 -57.90
C ARG A 8 21.78 35.11 -56.46
N LYS A 9 22.48 36.08 -55.84
CA LYS A 9 22.07 36.88 -54.67
C LYS A 9 20.89 37.80 -55.05
N GLN A 10 20.00 38.18 -54.13
CA GLN A 10 19.88 39.49 -53.42
C GLN A 10 18.34 39.76 -53.34
N GLU A 11 17.69 40.46 -52.41
CA GLU A 11 18.02 41.28 -51.24
C GLU A 11 16.66 41.66 -50.56
N GLN A 12 16.68 41.94 -49.25
CA GLN A 12 15.87 42.95 -48.48
C GLN A 12 14.31 42.91 -48.53
N GLN A 13 13.55 43.24 -47.47
CA GLN A 13 13.68 44.38 -46.55
C GLN A 13 12.69 44.28 -45.35
N SER A 14 13.08 44.88 -44.20
CA SER A 14 12.25 45.52 -43.13
C SER A 14 11.28 44.66 -42.30
N GLY A 15 11.12 44.81 -40.99
CA GLY A 15 11.56 45.78 -39.99
C GLY A 15 10.55 45.72 -38.82
N GLY A 16 11.00 45.93 -37.57
CA GLY A 16 10.11 46.10 -36.41
C GLY A 16 10.57 45.39 -35.15
N ALA A 17 11.19 46.16 -34.25
CA ALA A 17 11.63 45.78 -32.91
C ALA A 17 10.48 45.88 -31.89
N ASP A 18 10.55 45.10 -30.81
CA ASP A 18 10.44 45.68 -29.45
C ASP A 18 11.05 44.75 -28.40
N ASP A 19 11.78 45.37 -27.48
CA ASP A 19 12.54 44.80 -26.38
C ASP A 19 11.64 44.51 -25.16
N THR A 20 11.87 43.40 -24.45
CA THR A 20 11.87 43.44 -22.97
C THR A 20 12.68 42.28 -22.37
N GLU A 21 13.86 42.62 -21.87
CA GLU A 21 14.66 41.85 -20.93
C GLU A 21 13.97 41.80 -19.55
N SER A 22 13.94 40.64 -18.89
CA SER A 22 13.71 40.58 -17.44
C SER A 22 14.46 39.41 -16.81
N SER A 23 15.31 39.81 -15.87
CA SER A 23 16.27 39.07 -15.06
C SER A 23 15.67 37.90 -14.28
N VAL A 24 16.33 36.74 -14.32
CA VAL A 24 16.09 35.61 -13.42
C VAL A 24 17.02 35.75 -12.20
N LEU A 25 16.44 36.10 -11.04
CA LEU A 25 17.13 36.13 -9.76
C LEU A 25 17.25 34.71 -9.18
N HIS A 26 18.48 34.31 -8.90
CA HIS A 26 18.85 33.17 -8.05
C HIS A 26 18.24 33.31 -6.65
N GLN A 27 17.57 32.26 -6.15
CA GLN A 27 17.29 32.09 -4.72
C GLN A 27 17.74 30.70 -4.27
N GLN A 28 18.70 30.70 -3.34
CA GLN A 28 19.22 29.53 -2.64
C GLN A 28 18.20 29.03 -1.59
N PRO A 29 18.19 27.72 -1.26
CA PRO A 29 17.35 27.18 -0.19
C PRO A 29 17.97 27.41 1.20
N GLY A 30 17.19 28.03 2.10
CA GLY A 30 17.53 28.25 3.51
C GLY A 30 17.44 26.99 4.38
N GLN A 31 18.29 26.95 5.40
CA GLN A 31 18.39 25.91 6.43
C GLN A 31 17.17 25.87 7.38
N PRO A 32 16.87 24.73 8.03
CA PRO A 32 15.81 24.63 9.03
C PRO A 32 16.34 24.95 10.45
N GLU A 33 15.63 25.82 11.16
CA GLU A 33 15.75 26.04 12.62
C GLU A 33 14.94 24.98 13.41
N PRO A 34 15.33 24.66 14.66
CA PRO A 34 14.85 23.46 15.37
C PRO A 34 13.52 23.67 16.11
N ALA A 35 12.63 22.69 16.03
CA ALA A 35 11.41 22.62 16.82
C ALA A 35 11.68 22.02 18.21
N GLY A 36 11.16 22.70 19.23
CA GLY A 36 11.45 22.48 20.65
C GLY A 36 10.92 21.19 21.27
N GLU A 37 11.65 20.79 22.32
CA GLU A 37 11.40 19.67 23.22
C GLU A 37 10.06 19.82 23.97
N SER A 38 9.24 18.78 23.97
CA SER A 38 8.09 18.65 24.89
C SER A 38 8.47 17.76 26.07
N GLN A 39 8.47 18.38 27.26
CA GLN A 39 8.80 17.77 28.55
C GLN A 39 7.66 16.85 29.04
N HIS A 40 8.00 15.61 29.37
CA HIS A 40 7.16 14.73 30.18
C HIS A 40 7.27 15.12 31.67
N LYS A 41 6.17 15.60 32.26
CA LYS A 41 6.07 15.87 33.71
C LYS A 41 5.26 14.76 34.38
N ALA A 42 5.96 13.89 35.11
CA ALA A 42 5.39 13.00 36.10
C ALA A 42 4.99 13.82 37.35
N THR A 43 3.81 13.57 37.88
CA THR A 43 3.42 14.04 39.23
C THR A 43 2.86 12.89 40.02
N SER A 44 3.67 12.44 40.97
CA SER A 44 3.29 11.73 42.18
C SER A 44 2.64 12.70 43.18
N SER A 45 1.67 12.21 43.96
CA SER A 45 1.23 12.85 45.19
C SER A 45 0.80 11.78 46.20
N ASP A 46 1.63 11.56 47.20
CA ASP A 46 1.31 10.86 48.44
C ASP A 46 0.79 11.85 49.49
N GLY A 47 -0.11 11.38 50.35
CA GLY A 47 0.10 11.53 51.80
C GLY A 47 -0.92 12.35 52.61
N HIS A 48 -1.72 11.63 53.41
CA HIS A 48 -2.02 11.93 54.83
C HIS A 48 -2.54 10.61 55.44
N GLY A 49 -2.16 10.13 56.62
CA GLY A 49 -1.36 10.63 57.73
C GLY A 49 -1.71 9.72 58.92
N GLN A 50 -0.71 9.16 59.60
CA GLN A 50 -0.79 8.13 60.64
C GLN A 50 -1.12 8.70 62.03
N ASN A 51 -1.73 7.86 62.88
CA ASN A 51 -1.45 7.64 64.32
C ASN A 51 -2.59 6.76 64.89
N SER A 52 -2.46 5.82 65.82
CA SER A 52 -1.35 5.22 66.58
C SER A 52 -1.95 4.09 67.45
N GLU A 53 -1.11 3.19 67.97
CA GLU A 53 -1.31 2.29 69.14
C GLU A 53 -1.96 0.89 69.00
N ALA A 54 -1.06 -0.11 69.14
CA ALA A 54 -1.06 -1.30 70.02
C ALA A 54 -2.26 -2.29 70.11
N ASP A 55 -1.95 -3.52 69.69
CA ASP A 55 -2.22 -4.83 70.33
C ASP A 55 -3.62 -5.11 70.90
N GLN A 56 -4.37 -5.99 70.21
CA GLN A 56 -5.05 -7.13 70.81
C GLN A 56 -5.60 -8.04 69.71
N ARG A 57 -5.15 -9.31 69.68
CA ARG A 57 -5.70 -10.37 68.82
C ARG A 57 -7.18 -10.59 69.15
N HIS A 58 -8.07 -9.99 68.36
CA HIS A 58 -9.49 -10.23 68.44
C HIS A 58 -9.83 -11.60 67.83
N THR A 59 -10.03 -12.61 68.69
CA THR A 59 -10.74 -13.82 68.30
C THR A 59 -12.24 -13.47 68.17
N PRO A 60 -12.86 -13.68 66.99
CA PRO A 60 -14.29 -13.43 66.84
C PRO A 60 -15.07 -14.36 67.78
N LYS A 61 -16.08 -13.82 68.45
CA LYS A 61 -17.05 -14.64 69.19
C LYS A 61 -17.66 -15.67 68.23
N PRO A 62 -17.91 -16.93 68.65
CA PRO A 62 -18.58 -17.91 67.81
C PRO A 62 -19.92 -17.32 67.33
N GLY A 63 -20.09 -17.23 66.01
CA GLY A 63 -21.36 -16.78 65.44
C GLY A 63 -22.47 -17.74 65.88
N SER A 64 -23.64 -17.18 66.21
CA SER A 64 -24.87 -17.97 66.31
C SER A 64 -25.01 -18.77 65.03
N GLY A 65 -24.94 -20.10 65.12
CA GLY A 65 -24.95 -21.00 63.96
C GLY A 65 -26.11 -20.74 62.99
N ALA A 66 -26.09 -21.44 61.84
CA ALA A 66 -27.03 -21.22 60.75
C ALA A 66 -28.48 -21.04 61.22
N ASP A 67 -29.06 -19.88 60.88
CA ASP A 67 -30.46 -19.53 61.18
C ASP A 67 -31.41 -20.63 60.66
N PRO A 68 -32.18 -21.31 61.53
CA PRO A 68 -33.06 -22.41 61.14
C PRO A 68 -34.21 -21.97 60.20
N ASN A 69 -34.52 -20.68 60.12
CA ASN A 69 -35.54 -20.14 59.23
C ASN A 69 -34.97 -19.70 57.86
N LYS A 70 -33.66 -19.79 57.63
CA LYS A 70 -33.08 -19.60 56.29
C LYS A 70 -32.98 -20.93 55.55
N PRO A 71 -33.42 -21.01 54.28
CA PRO A 71 -33.27 -22.23 53.50
C PRO A 71 -31.79 -22.57 53.35
N ARG A 72 -31.43 -23.87 53.50
CA ARG A 72 -30.05 -24.36 53.30
C ARG A 72 -29.51 -23.81 51.98
N CYS A 73 -28.38 -23.11 52.04
CA CYS A 73 -27.67 -22.66 50.85
C CYS A 73 -27.21 -23.88 50.05
N ARG A 74 -27.97 -24.21 48.99
CA ARG A 74 -27.59 -25.26 48.03
C ARG A 74 -26.43 -24.77 47.18
N LYS A 75 -25.51 -25.66 46.85
CA LYS A 75 -24.41 -25.30 45.94
C LYS A 75 -25.01 -24.93 44.59
N ALA A 76 -24.57 -23.82 44.00
CA ALA A 76 -25.10 -23.35 42.72
C ALA A 76 -25.02 -24.39 41.57
N LYS A 77 -24.11 -25.37 41.68
CA LYS A 77 -24.00 -26.50 40.74
C LYS A 77 -25.21 -27.44 40.80
N GLU A 78 -25.72 -27.72 41.99
CA GLU A 78 -26.90 -28.58 42.19
C GLU A 78 -28.15 -27.92 41.63
N LEU A 79 -28.34 -26.62 41.91
CA LEU A 79 -29.46 -25.85 41.35
C LEU A 79 -29.41 -25.78 39.80
N ARG A 80 -28.21 -25.75 39.21
CA ARG A 80 -28.05 -25.82 37.75
C ARG A 80 -28.35 -27.23 37.21
N ALA A 81 -27.97 -28.28 37.92
CA ALA A 81 -28.27 -29.66 37.54
C ALA A 81 -29.78 -29.96 37.60
N GLU A 82 -30.46 -29.49 38.64
CA GLU A 82 -31.91 -29.66 38.84
C GLU A 82 -32.70 -28.89 37.76
N ARG A 83 -32.30 -27.65 37.43
CA ARG A 83 -32.87 -26.89 36.30
C ARG A 83 -32.63 -27.56 34.94
N LYS A 84 -31.48 -28.22 34.75
CA LYS A 84 -31.19 -28.98 33.52
C LYS A 84 -32.07 -30.24 33.45
N ALA A 85 -32.24 -30.95 34.55
CA ALA A 85 -33.11 -32.12 34.62
C ALA A 85 -34.59 -31.77 34.36
N MET A 86 -35.09 -30.68 34.96
CA MET A 86 -36.45 -30.18 34.68
C MET A 86 -36.64 -29.74 33.21
N LYS A 87 -35.59 -29.20 32.58
CA LYS A 87 -35.65 -28.87 31.14
C LYS A 87 -35.70 -30.13 30.25
N MET A 88 -35.03 -31.20 30.64
CA MET A 88 -35.07 -32.47 29.88
C MET A 88 -36.36 -33.26 30.12
N SER A 89 -37.00 -33.14 31.29
CA SER A 89 -38.28 -33.83 31.56
C SER A 89 -39.50 -33.18 30.89
N LEU A 90 -39.35 -31.97 30.33
CA LEU A 90 -40.41 -31.26 29.60
C LEU A 90 -40.33 -31.47 28.08
N ASP A 91 -39.29 -32.15 27.57
CA ASP A 91 -39.04 -32.31 26.13
C ASP A 91 -39.76 -33.51 25.48
N ASP A 92 -40.51 -34.33 26.24
CA ASP A 92 -41.22 -35.51 25.71
C ASP A 92 -42.58 -35.21 25.05
N LYS A 93 -42.95 -33.94 24.84
CA LYS A 93 -44.17 -33.56 24.10
C LYS A 93 -43.90 -32.48 23.06
N VAL A 94 -43.65 -32.95 21.83
CA VAL A 94 -43.79 -32.28 20.52
C VAL A 94 -43.61 -30.75 20.51
N ALA A 95 -42.37 -30.32 20.30
CA ALA A 95 -42.08 -29.16 19.46
C ALA A 95 -40.70 -29.39 18.83
N ALA A 96 -40.64 -29.38 17.50
CA ALA A 96 -39.40 -29.40 16.75
C ALA A 96 -38.50 -28.26 17.23
N LYS A 97 -37.58 -28.56 18.16
CA LYS A 97 -36.51 -27.65 18.51
C LYS A 97 -35.70 -27.46 17.24
N LYS A 98 -35.71 -26.22 16.69
CA LYS A 98 -34.68 -25.77 15.75
C LYS A 98 -33.35 -26.27 16.32
N PRO A 99 -32.51 -26.98 15.52
CA PRO A 99 -31.25 -27.48 16.03
C PRO A 99 -30.52 -26.31 16.66
N ALA A 100 -30.08 -26.49 17.91
CA ALA A 100 -29.20 -25.53 18.55
C ALA A 100 -28.07 -25.29 17.54
N LYS A 101 -27.93 -24.05 17.04
CA LYS A 101 -26.82 -23.68 16.16
C LYS A 101 -25.57 -24.11 16.93
N GLN A 102 -24.99 -25.22 16.50
CA GLN A 102 -23.65 -25.58 16.92
C GLN A 102 -22.83 -24.33 16.61
N ASN A 103 -22.03 -23.88 17.56
CA ASN A 103 -21.05 -22.83 17.32
C ASN A 103 -19.95 -23.46 16.45
N ALA A 104 -20.33 -23.80 15.22
CA ALA A 104 -19.47 -24.27 14.18
C ALA A 104 -18.86 -23.01 13.57
N GLU A 105 -17.54 -22.98 13.51
CA GLU A 105 -16.83 -21.93 12.82
C GLU A 105 -17.28 -21.94 11.35
N LYS A 106 -17.68 -20.77 10.86
CA LYS A 106 -18.08 -20.59 9.45
C LYS A 106 -16.89 -20.96 8.56
N SER A 107 -17.16 -21.59 7.42
CA SER A 107 -16.12 -21.79 6.42
C SER A 107 -15.72 -20.44 5.79
N LEU A 108 -14.55 -20.40 5.13
CA LEU A 108 -14.08 -19.20 4.43
C LEU A 108 -15.11 -18.75 3.36
N GLU A 109 -15.69 -19.70 2.63
CA GLU A 109 -16.70 -19.47 1.59
C GLU A 109 -18.00 -18.91 2.20
N GLU A 110 -18.37 -19.39 3.39
CA GLU A 110 -19.53 -18.85 4.11
C GLU A 110 -19.27 -17.42 4.59
N LEU A 111 -18.06 -17.11 5.08
CA LEU A 111 -17.67 -15.74 5.45
C LEU A 111 -17.64 -14.79 4.25
N LEU A 112 -17.14 -15.26 3.09
CA LEU A 112 -17.05 -14.45 1.88
C LEU A 112 -18.43 -14.19 1.25
N THR A 113 -19.37 -15.14 1.36
CA THR A 113 -20.72 -15.03 0.75
C THR A 113 -21.81 -14.58 1.72
N GLU A 114 -21.51 -14.44 3.01
CA GLU A 114 -22.44 -13.94 4.03
C GLU A 114 -23.06 -12.58 3.69
N PRO A 115 -22.31 -11.57 3.17
CA PRO A 115 -22.88 -10.27 2.81
C PRO A 115 -23.97 -10.36 1.73
N ASP A 116 -23.84 -11.30 0.79
CA ASP A 116 -24.78 -11.48 -0.33
C ASP A 116 -26.10 -12.12 0.11
N ARG A 117 -26.12 -12.77 1.28
CA ARG A 117 -27.30 -13.46 1.83
C ARG A 117 -28.13 -12.61 2.78
N ALA A 118 -27.67 -11.40 3.11
CA ALA A 118 -28.43 -10.49 3.95
C ALA A 118 -29.63 -9.95 3.17
N GLU A 119 -30.85 -10.30 3.59
CA GLU A 119 -32.09 -9.85 2.90
C GLU A 119 -32.32 -8.33 3.06
N ASN A 120 -31.87 -7.73 4.16
CA ASN A 120 -32.07 -6.30 4.46
C ASN A 120 -30.86 -5.70 5.21
N PRO A 121 -29.69 -5.58 4.56
CA PRO A 121 -28.52 -4.99 5.20
C PRO A 121 -28.73 -3.49 5.43
N ALA A 122 -28.32 -2.97 6.59
CA ALA A 122 -28.37 -1.52 6.87
C ALA A 122 -27.51 -0.72 5.88
N HIS A 123 -26.39 -1.31 5.46
CA HIS A 123 -25.46 -0.75 4.48
C HIS A 123 -24.93 -1.84 3.56
N LYS A 124 -24.67 -1.49 2.30
CA LYS A 124 -23.98 -2.34 1.33
C LYS A 124 -22.62 -1.72 1.04
N LEU A 125 -21.55 -2.44 1.35
CA LEU A 125 -20.19 -2.06 0.99
C LEU A 125 -19.82 -2.71 -0.34
N GLU A 126 -19.37 -1.91 -1.30
CA GLU A 126 -18.84 -2.40 -2.57
C GLU A 126 -17.39 -1.93 -2.72
N LEU A 127 -16.49 -2.86 -3.03
CA LEU A 127 -15.08 -2.59 -3.28
C LEU A 127 -14.82 -2.71 -4.78
N ARG A 128 -14.34 -1.63 -5.40
CA ARG A 128 -13.95 -1.59 -6.81
C ARG A 128 -12.50 -1.17 -6.95
N LEU A 129 -11.72 -1.93 -7.72
CA LEU A 129 -10.40 -1.51 -8.17
C LEU A 129 -10.55 -0.68 -9.45
N VAL A 130 -10.21 0.62 -9.37
CA VAL A 130 -10.38 1.57 -10.47
C VAL A 130 -9.02 2.08 -10.92
N ARG A 131 -8.67 1.86 -12.21
CA ARG A 131 -7.36 2.25 -12.75
C ARG A 131 -7.30 3.76 -13.04
N SER A 132 -6.49 4.48 -12.26
CA SER A 132 -6.27 5.93 -12.41
C SER A 132 -5.26 6.30 -13.49
N SER A 133 -4.32 5.41 -13.83
CA SER A 133 -3.28 5.67 -14.83
C SER A 133 -2.95 4.42 -15.67
N PRO A 134 -3.24 4.41 -16.99
CA PRO A 134 -4.05 5.41 -17.69
C PRO A 134 -5.51 5.37 -17.23
N LYS A 135 -6.15 6.54 -17.17
CA LYS A 135 -7.52 6.73 -16.67
C LYS A 135 -8.52 5.82 -17.41
N SER A 136 -9.10 4.85 -16.70
CA SER A 136 -10.09 3.92 -17.27
C SER A 136 -11.46 4.60 -17.46
N ALA A 137 -12.42 3.88 -18.05
CA ALA A 137 -13.78 4.38 -18.20
C ALA A 137 -14.45 4.56 -16.83
N GLU A 138 -14.26 3.57 -15.95
CA GLU A 138 -14.75 3.55 -14.56
C GLU A 138 -14.14 4.70 -13.75
N PHE A 139 -12.86 5.05 -13.98
CA PHE A 139 -12.24 6.21 -13.36
C PHE A 139 -12.93 7.51 -13.75
N LYS A 140 -13.24 7.68 -15.04
CA LYS A 140 -13.92 8.89 -15.54
C LYS A 140 -15.33 8.99 -14.99
N GLU A 141 -16.05 7.88 -14.95
CA GLU A 141 -17.42 7.80 -14.42
C GLU A 141 -17.47 8.12 -12.92
N SER A 142 -16.54 7.55 -12.13
CA SER A 142 -16.49 7.73 -10.68
C SER A 142 -15.72 8.96 -10.20
N PHE A 143 -15.23 9.80 -11.13
CA PHE A 143 -14.32 10.90 -10.81
C PHE A 143 -14.94 11.92 -9.84
N GLU A 144 -16.16 12.39 -10.13
CA GLU A 144 -16.83 13.40 -9.30
C GLU A 144 -17.12 12.87 -7.89
N ALA A 145 -17.55 11.61 -7.77
CA ALA A 145 -17.80 10.97 -6.49
C ALA A 145 -16.50 10.82 -5.67
N SER A 146 -15.42 10.38 -6.32
CA SER A 146 -14.10 10.24 -5.68
C SER A 146 -13.53 11.59 -5.24
N HIS A 147 -13.67 12.63 -6.07
CA HIS A 147 -13.25 13.99 -5.74
C HIS A 147 -14.06 14.56 -4.57
N ALA A 148 -15.36 14.30 -4.50
CA ALA A 148 -16.20 14.74 -3.38
C ALA A 148 -15.76 14.13 -2.06
N VAL A 149 -15.42 12.82 -2.05
CA VAL A 149 -14.87 12.14 -0.86
C VAL A 149 -13.52 12.76 -0.47
N TYR A 150 -12.60 12.95 -1.42
CA TYR A 150 -11.32 13.62 -1.18
C TYR A 150 -11.52 15.02 -0.57
N LYS A 151 -12.40 15.83 -1.16
CA LYS A 151 -12.69 17.20 -0.70
C LYS A 151 -13.21 17.19 0.73
N HIS A 152 -14.17 16.33 1.03
CA HIS A 152 -14.72 16.20 2.37
C HIS A 152 -13.64 15.78 3.37
N TYR A 153 -12.81 14.80 3.02
CA TYR A 153 -11.70 14.33 3.85
C TYR A 153 -10.69 15.44 4.15
N GLN A 154 -10.23 16.19 3.13
CA GLN A 154 -9.30 17.30 3.33
C GLN A 154 -9.87 18.38 4.26
N MET A 155 -11.16 18.72 4.11
CA MET A 155 -11.81 19.71 4.95
C MET A 155 -12.01 19.23 6.40
N VAL A 156 -12.44 17.98 6.60
CA VAL A 156 -12.80 17.48 7.93
C VAL A 156 -11.57 17.02 8.71
N VAL A 157 -10.64 16.33 8.07
CA VAL A 157 -9.48 15.71 8.73
C VAL A 157 -8.29 16.66 8.73
N HIS A 158 -7.95 17.24 7.57
CA HIS A 158 -6.81 18.15 7.44
C HIS A 158 -7.14 19.63 7.67
N LYS A 159 -8.43 19.95 7.90
CA LYS A 159 -8.91 21.33 8.16
C LYS A 159 -8.60 22.31 7.02
N ASP A 160 -8.51 21.82 5.80
CA ASP A 160 -8.31 22.66 4.62
C ASP A 160 -9.53 23.57 4.35
N LEU A 161 -9.26 24.81 3.92
CA LEU A 161 -10.31 25.75 3.52
C LEU A 161 -11.07 25.22 2.29
N PRO A 162 -12.40 25.50 2.15
CA PRO A 162 -13.23 24.90 1.10
C PRO A 162 -12.78 25.11 -0.35
N GLY A 163 -12.00 26.17 -0.61
CA GLY A 163 -11.47 26.52 -1.93
C GLY A 163 -10.13 25.85 -2.28
N LYS A 164 -9.41 25.31 -1.29
CA LYS A 164 -8.12 24.65 -1.50
C LYS A 164 -8.27 23.31 -2.22
N PRO A 165 -9.03 22.30 -1.71
CA PRO A 165 -9.14 20.98 -2.32
C PRO A 165 -9.97 21.03 -3.61
N ASN A 166 -9.28 21.27 -4.72
CA ASN A 166 -9.85 21.32 -6.07
C ASN A 166 -9.49 20.07 -6.88
N LYS A 167 -10.11 19.92 -8.05
CA LYS A 167 -9.92 18.77 -8.95
C LYS A 167 -8.46 18.61 -9.40
N GLY A 168 -7.76 19.72 -9.63
CA GLY A 168 -6.35 19.70 -10.06
C GLY A 168 -5.42 19.21 -8.95
N GLN A 169 -5.67 19.59 -7.70
CA GLN A 169 -4.93 19.02 -6.55
C GLN A 169 -5.22 17.54 -6.39
N PHE A 170 -6.50 17.14 -6.48
CA PHE A 170 -6.91 15.74 -6.40
C PHE A 170 -6.21 14.88 -7.45
N THR A 171 -6.23 15.30 -8.72
CA THR A 171 -5.56 14.55 -9.79
C THR A 171 -4.06 14.50 -9.58
N ARG A 172 -3.43 15.65 -9.29
CA ARG A 172 -1.98 15.73 -9.11
C ARG A 172 -1.46 14.86 -7.97
N PHE A 173 -2.20 14.78 -6.86
CA PHE A 173 -1.73 14.05 -5.67
C PHE A 173 -2.11 12.57 -5.67
N LEU A 174 -3.28 12.21 -6.19
CA LEU A 174 -3.84 10.85 -6.01
C LEU A 174 -4.04 10.08 -7.31
N CYS A 175 -4.04 10.74 -8.46
CA CYS A 175 -4.38 10.09 -9.74
C CYS A 175 -3.19 10.04 -10.69
N ASP A 176 -2.46 11.14 -10.80
CA ASP A 176 -1.37 11.29 -11.74
C ASP A 176 -0.06 10.85 -11.05
N SER A 177 0.54 9.79 -11.58
CA SER A 177 1.84 9.29 -11.13
C SER A 177 2.93 9.86 -12.04
N PRO A 178 3.95 10.56 -11.51
CA PRO A 178 5.11 10.98 -12.30
C PRO A 178 5.98 9.79 -12.70
N LEU A 179 5.84 8.66 -11.99
CA LEU A 179 6.57 7.44 -12.25
C LEU A 179 6.02 6.74 -13.50
N ALA A 180 6.83 6.66 -14.55
CA ALA A 180 6.54 5.96 -15.78
C ALA A 180 7.08 4.52 -15.72
N VAL A 181 6.26 3.54 -16.10
CA VAL A 181 6.68 2.12 -16.12
C VAL A 181 6.82 1.67 -17.56
N LYS A 182 7.98 1.12 -17.91
CA LYS A 182 8.28 0.59 -19.24
C LYS A 182 8.65 -0.88 -19.13
N LEU A 183 8.04 -1.70 -19.98
CA LEU A 183 8.36 -3.12 -20.08
C LEU A 183 9.35 -3.31 -21.25
N CYS A 184 10.50 -3.89 -20.98
CA CYS A 184 11.58 -4.08 -21.97
C CYS A 184 11.95 -5.56 -22.04
N CYS A 185 11.68 -6.21 -23.17
CA CYS A 185 12.01 -7.62 -23.36
C CYS A 185 13.53 -7.83 -23.40
N SER A 186 14.06 -8.69 -22.54
CA SER A 186 15.45 -9.12 -22.50
C SER A 186 15.66 -10.43 -23.26
N ALA A 187 14.64 -11.28 -23.37
CA ALA A 187 14.68 -12.52 -24.14
C ALA A 187 13.33 -12.72 -24.88
N PRO A 188 13.27 -12.40 -26.20
CA PRO A 188 14.35 -11.89 -27.05
C PRO A 188 14.73 -10.43 -26.74
N VAL A 189 15.98 -10.06 -27.03
CA VAL A 189 16.49 -8.71 -26.73
C VAL A 189 15.83 -7.65 -27.61
N SER A 190 15.02 -6.79 -27.01
CA SER A 190 14.37 -5.64 -27.66
C SER A 190 15.30 -4.42 -27.82
N GLN A 191 14.98 -3.51 -28.75
CA GLN A 191 15.73 -2.26 -28.91
C GLN A 191 15.69 -1.38 -27.65
N ALA A 192 14.52 -1.26 -27.00
CA ALA A 192 14.37 -0.50 -25.77
C ALA A 192 15.25 -1.05 -24.64
N PHE A 193 15.36 -2.37 -24.53
CA PHE A 193 16.27 -3.02 -23.58
C PHE A 193 17.73 -2.66 -23.88
N ARG A 194 18.19 -2.77 -25.14
CA ARG A 194 19.58 -2.42 -25.51
C ARG A 194 19.94 -0.98 -25.14
N GLN A 195 19.01 -0.04 -25.36
CA GLN A 195 19.23 1.38 -25.09
C GLN A 195 19.33 1.72 -23.59
N SER A 196 18.69 0.91 -22.74
CA SER A 196 18.60 1.13 -21.29
C SER A 196 19.48 0.19 -20.46
N PHE A 197 20.25 -0.68 -21.13
CA PHE A 197 21.09 -1.69 -20.50
C PHE A 197 22.08 -1.08 -19.50
N GLU A 198 22.83 -0.07 -19.94
CA GLU A 198 23.92 0.50 -19.13
C GLU A 198 23.39 1.25 -17.90
N GLU A 199 22.24 1.91 -18.06
CA GLU A 199 21.57 2.60 -16.96
C GLU A 199 21.01 1.59 -15.94
N SER A 200 20.36 0.53 -16.42
CA SER A 200 19.88 -0.59 -15.59
C SER A 200 21.03 -1.24 -14.81
N TYR A 201 22.14 -1.54 -15.49
CA TYR A 201 23.34 -2.09 -14.86
C TYR A 201 23.92 -1.15 -13.80
N SER A 202 23.96 0.16 -14.06
CA SER A 202 24.43 1.15 -13.10
C SER A 202 23.58 1.17 -11.81
N VAL A 203 22.26 1.06 -11.94
CA VAL A 203 21.33 0.95 -10.80
C VAL A 203 21.58 -0.35 -10.03
N TYR A 204 21.69 -1.49 -10.72
CA TYR A 204 22.01 -2.78 -10.11
C TYR A 204 23.31 -2.74 -9.32
N ARG A 205 24.39 -2.24 -9.94
CA ARG A 205 25.71 -2.17 -9.31
C ARG A 205 25.68 -1.31 -8.05
N LYS A 206 25.03 -0.15 -8.10
CA LYS A 206 24.85 0.73 -6.94
C LYS A 206 24.05 0.03 -5.83
N TYR A 207 22.97 -0.65 -6.21
CA TYR A 207 22.14 -1.41 -5.29
C TYR A 207 22.93 -2.52 -4.59
N GLN A 208 23.66 -3.37 -5.32
CA GLN A 208 24.46 -4.44 -4.74
C GLN A 208 25.49 -3.90 -3.73
N MET A 209 26.22 -2.84 -4.10
CA MET A 209 27.25 -2.26 -3.24
C MET A 209 26.69 -1.62 -1.96
N ILE A 210 25.53 -0.95 -2.05
CA ILE A 210 24.97 -0.21 -0.91
C ILE A 210 24.09 -1.10 -0.04
N VAL A 211 23.22 -1.91 -0.65
CA VAL A 211 22.22 -2.72 0.06
C VAL A 211 22.80 -4.08 0.45
N HIS A 212 23.44 -4.79 -0.48
CA HIS A 212 24.02 -6.11 -0.22
C HIS A 212 25.47 -6.06 0.30
N LYS A 213 26.13 -4.90 0.23
CA LYS A 213 27.54 -4.71 0.66
C LYS A 213 28.54 -5.51 -0.18
N ASP A 214 28.18 -5.85 -1.41
CA ASP A 214 29.05 -6.52 -2.35
C ASP A 214 30.24 -5.63 -2.74
N LYS A 215 31.38 -6.24 -3.07
CA LYS A 215 32.56 -5.47 -3.47
C LYS A 215 32.41 -5.00 -4.92
N PRO A 216 33.06 -3.88 -5.30
CA PRO A 216 33.07 -3.38 -6.67
C PRO A 216 33.45 -4.41 -7.74
N ALA A 217 34.32 -5.37 -7.40
CA ALA A 217 34.79 -6.43 -8.29
C ALA A 217 33.76 -7.56 -8.47
N ASP A 218 32.84 -7.74 -7.52
CA ASP A 218 31.79 -8.77 -7.57
C ASP A 218 30.54 -8.25 -8.32
N CYS A 219 30.50 -6.95 -8.63
CA CYS A 219 29.39 -6.27 -9.28
C CYS A 219 29.77 -5.84 -10.71
N ASP A 220 30.32 -6.77 -11.49
CA ASP A 220 30.70 -6.50 -12.87
C ASP A 220 29.55 -6.70 -13.87
N ARG A 221 29.80 -6.24 -15.10
CA ARG A 221 28.81 -6.23 -16.19
C ARG A 221 28.44 -7.63 -16.65
N GLU A 222 29.39 -8.57 -16.62
CA GLU A 222 29.18 -9.94 -17.06
C GLU A 222 28.34 -10.72 -16.05
N GLY A 223 28.59 -10.54 -14.76
CA GLY A 223 27.77 -11.05 -13.68
C GLY A 223 26.33 -10.55 -13.76
N PHE A 224 26.12 -9.26 -14.02
CA PHE A 224 24.77 -8.71 -14.26
C PHE A 224 24.07 -9.35 -15.46
N GLN A 225 24.79 -9.49 -16.59
CA GLN A 225 24.27 -10.13 -17.80
C GLN A 225 23.84 -11.58 -17.50
N ASN A 226 24.74 -12.37 -16.93
CA ASN A 226 24.53 -13.79 -16.68
C ASN A 226 23.40 -14.03 -15.64
N PHE A 227 23.25 -13.14 -14.66
CA PHE A 227 22.28 -13.31 -13.58
C PHE A 227 20.89 -12.80 -13.94
N LEU A 228 20.78 -11.60 -14.51
CA LEU A 228 19.51 -10.88 -14.62
C LEU A 228 19.05 -10.63 -16.06
N VAL A 229 19.88 -10.94 -17.07
CA VAL A 229 19.56 -10.64 -18.47
C VAL A 229 19.42 -11.90 -19.29
N ASP A 230 20.41 -12.79 -19.22
CA ASP A 230 20.40 -14.05 -19.93
C ASP A 230 19.29 -14.94 -19.36
N SER A 231 18.41 -15.39 -20.25
CA SER A 231 17.27 -16.22 -19.89
C SER A 231 17.23 -17.47 -20.75
N PRO A 232 16.95 -18.64 -20.16
CA PRO A 232 16.72 -19.86 -20.92
C PRO A 232 15.35 -19.88 -21.61
N LEU A 233 14.48 -18.91 -21.33
CA LEU A 233 13.14 -18.85 -21.90
C LEU A 233 13.20 -18.52 -23.40
N GLN A 234 12.45 -19.29 -24.18
CA GLN A 234 12.31 -19.07 -25.61
C GLN A 234 11.10 -18.18 -25.90
N GLU A 235 11.23 -17.34 -26.91
CA GLU A 235 10.13 -16.50 -27.38
C GLU A 235 8.94 -17.36 -27.81
N GLN A 236 7.76 -17.03 -27.29
CA GLN A 236 6.50 -17.61 -27.72
C GLN A 236 5.45 -16.51 -27.87
N HIS A 237 4.65 -16.58 -28.93
CA HIS A 237 3.52 -15.68 -29.12
C HIS A 237 2.20 -16.42 -28.89
N GLY A 238 1.20 -15.72 -28.36
CA GLY A 238 -0.14 -16.25 -28.16
C GLY A 238 -1.16 -15.11 -28.11
N ALA A 239 -2.45 -15.47 -28.18
CA ALA A 239 -3.54 -14.49 -28.23
C ALA A 239 -3.57 -13.52 -27.04
N ASN A 240 -3.03 -13.92 -25.89
CA ASN A 240 -3.00 -13.13 -24.65
C ASN A 240 -1.60 -12.61 -24.28
N ALA A 241 -0.60 -12.81 -25.14
CA ALA A 241 0.75 -12.35 -24.86
C ALA A 241 0.83 -10.82 -24.98
N PRO A 242 1.76 -10.15 -24.27
CA PRO A 242 2.18 -8.80 -24.60
C PRO A 242 2.50 -8.66 -26.09
N SER A 243 2.52 -7.43 -26.60
CA SER A 243 2.92 -7.16 -28.00
C SER A 243 4.32 -7.69 -28.34
N GLN A 244 5.16 -7.89 -27.31
CA GLN A 244 6.50 -8.43 -27.40
C GLN A 244 6.58 -9.96 -27.18
N GLY A 245 5.44 -10.65 -27.06
CA GLY A 245 5.39 -12.09 -26.77
C GLY A 245 5.56 -12.43 -25.28
N TYR A 246 5.67 -13.72 -25.00
CA TYR A 246 6.11 -14.29 -23.73
C TYR A 246 7.63 -14.35 -23.67
N GLY A 247 8.19 -14.26 -22.46
CA GLY A 247 9.64 -14.25 -22.25
C GLY A 247 10.04 -13.56 -20.96
N SER A 248 11.30 -13.16 -20.89
CA SER A 248 11.86 -12.40 -19.76
C SER A 248 11.90 -10.92 -20.07
N PHE A 249 11.56 -10.11 -19.07
CA PHE A 249 11.42 -8.67 -19.20
C PHE A 249 12.08 -7.94 -18.03
N HIS A 250 12.60 -6.76 -18.34
CA HIS A 250 12.93 -5.74 -17.36
C HIS A 250 11.78 -4.74 -17.32
N GLN A 251 11.02 -4.76 -16.24
CA GLN A 251 10.02 -3.76 -15.89
C GLN A 251 10.73 -2.57 -15.22
N GLN A 252 10.98 -1.53 -16.01
CA GLN A 252 11.73 -0.35 -15.59
C GLN A 252 10.80 0.72 -15.04
N TYR A 253 11.19 1.31 -13.92
CA TYR A 253 10.51 2.42 -13.27
C TYR A 253 11.31 3.69 -13.51
N TRP A 254 10.70 4.65 -14.19
CA TRP A 254 11.31 5.89 -14.65
C TRP A 254 10.76 7.09 -13.90
N LEU A 255 11.64 7.90 -13.32
CA LEU A 255 11.30 9.16 -12.67
C LEU A 255 12.22 10.27 -13.21
N ASP A 256 11.64 11.37 -13.69
CA ASP A 256 12.37 12.51 -14.26
C ASP A 256 13.40 12.12 -15.34
N GLY A 257 13.03 11.13 -16.17
CA GLY A 257 13.87 10.65 -17.26
C GLY A 257 15.02 9.73 -16.84
N LYS A 258 15.03 9.23 -15.59
CA LYS A 258 16.02 8.26 -15.09
C LYS A 258 15.38 6.97 -14.61
N ILE A 259 16.06 5.84 -14.76
CA ILE A 259 15.67 4.57 -14.16
C ILE A 259 15.97 4.62 -12.66
N VAL A 260 14.93 4.46 -11.84
CA VAL A 260 15.04 4.43 -10.37
C VAL A 260 14.82 3.04 -9.78
N ALA A 261 14.21 2.13 -10.54
CA ALA A 261 14.12 0.71 -10.21
C ALA A 261 13.92 -0.15 -11.45
N VAL A 262 14.24 -1.44 -11.32
CA VAL A 262 13.98 -2.46 -12.33
C VAL A 262 13.51 -3.73 -11.65
N GLY A 263 12.34 -4.23 -12.08
CA GLY A 263 11.87 -5.58 -11.79
C GLY A 263 12.21 -6.51 -12.93
N VAL A 264 12.86 -7.64 -12.64
CA VAL A 264 13.07 -8.73 -13.58
C VAL A 264 11.90 -9.68 -13.45
N VAL A 265 11.12 -9.82 -14.53
CA VAL A 265 9.88 -10.58 -14.54
C VAL A 265 9.82 -11.51 -15.75
N ASP A 266 9.29 -12.72 -15.55
CA ASP A 266 8.97 -13.62 -16.64
C ASP A 266 7.47 -13.63 -16.87
N ILE A 267 7.06 -13.34 -18.10
CA ILE A 267 5.66 -13.39 -18.52
C ILE A 267 5.47 -14.66 -19.35
N LEU A 268 4.70 -15.60 -18.83
CA LEU A 268 4.44 -16.91 -19.41
C LEU A 268 2.94 -17.08 -19.70
N PRO A 269 2.53 -18.08 -20.52
CA PRO A 269 1.14 -18.26 -20.90
C PRO A 269 0.13 -18.37 -19.76
N THR A 270 0.55 -18.87 -18.59
CA THR A 270 -0.31 -19.13 -17.44
C THR A 270 0.23 -18.54 -16.13
N CYS A 271 1.36 -17.83 -16.18
CA CYS A 271 2.08 -17.41 -14.99
C CYS A 271 2.82 -16.08 -15.21
N LEU A 272 2.90 -15.29 -14.15
CA LEU A 272 3.80 -14.15 -14.03
C LEU A 272 4.77 -14.47 -12.89
N SER A 273 6.07 -14.50 -13.20
CA SER A 273 7.12 -14.71 -12.20
C SER A 273 7.81 -13.38 -11.91
N SER A 274 7.96 -13.04 -10.62
CA SER A 274 8.82 -11.94 -10.18
C SER A 274 10.15 -12.53 -9.71
N VAL A 275 11.19 -12.39 -10.54
CA VAL A 275 12.48 -13.04 -10.35
C VAL A 275 13.34 -12.24 -9.39
N TYR A 276 13.47 -10.94 -9.63
CA TYR A 276 14.33 -10.06 -8.86
C TYR A 276 13.89 -8.61 -8.96
N LEU A 277 14.25 -7.80 -7.97
CA LEU A 277 14.04 -6.35 -8.00
C LEU A 277 15.28 -5.66 -7.43
N TYR A 278 15.78 -4.66 -8.14
CA TYR A 278 16.79 -3.74 -7.65
C TYR A 278 16.36 -2.30 -7.92
N TYR A 279 16.83 -1.37 -7.08
CA TYR A 279 16.46 0.04 -7.15
C TYR A 279 17.62 0.94 -6.76
N ASP A 280 17.58 2.20 -7.20
CA ASP A 280 18.57 3.18 -6.80
C ASP A 280 18.33 3.55 -5.32
N PRO A 281 19.29 3.28 -4.41
CA PRO A 281 19.13 3.54 -2.98
C PRO A 281 18.86 5.01 -2.61
N ASP A 282 19.20 5.97 -3.48
CA ASP A 282 18.88 7.39 -3.27
C ASP A 282 17.35 7.63 -3.28
N TYR A 283 16.59 6.71 -3.89
CA TYR A 283 15.14 6.71 -3.96
C TYR A 283 14.49 5.72 -2.99
N SER A 284 15.24 5.21 -2.01
CA SER A 284 14.74 4.26 -1.00
C SER A 284 13.50 4.76 -0.25
N PHE A 285 13.41 6.07 -0.01
CA PHE A 285 12.26 6.72 0.64
C PHE A 285 10.93 6.54 -0.10
N LEU A 286 10.95 6.19 -1.39
CA LEU A 286 9.76 5.91 -2.18
C LEU A 286 9.19 4.50 -1.93
N GLY A 287 9.91 3.62 -1.23
CA GLY A 287 9.43 2.27 -0.92
C GLY A 287 9.21 1.41 -2.17
N LEU A 288 10.10 1.53 -3.17
CA LEU A 288 9.93 0.93 -4.50
C LEU A 288 9.73 -0.59 -4.49
N GLY A 289 10.26 -1.30 -3.49
CA GLY A 289 10.02 -2.73 -3.32
C GLY A 289 8.58 -3.11 -2.93
N VAL A 290 7.94 -2.31 -2.08
CA VAL A 290 6.52 -2.49 -1.75
C VAL A 290 5.68 -2.06 -2.94
N TYR A 291 6.03 -0.94 -3.55
CA TYR A 291 5.34 -0.40 -4.70
C TYR A 291 5.28 -1.39 -5.87
N SER A 292 6.39 -2.04 -6.21
CA SER A 292 6.45 -3.01 -7.30
C SER A 292 5.58 -4.24 -7.07
N ALA A 293 5.34 -4.62 -5.81
CA ALA A 293 4.50 -5.75 -5.47
C ALA A 293 2.99 -5.44 -5.53
N LEU A 294 2.62 -4.16 -5.38
CA LEU A 294 1.21 -3.72 -5.37
C LEU A 294 0.68 -3.29 -6.74
N ARG A 295 1.55 -3.10 -7.74
CA ARG A 295 1.20 -2.50 -9.03
C ARG A 295 1.06 -3.53 -10.14
#